data_AF-A0A2V8YBI4-F1
#
_entry.id   AF-A0A2V8YBI4-F1
#
_cell.length_a   1.000
_cell.length_b   1.000
_cell.length_c   1.000
_cell.angle_alpha   90.00
_cell.angle_beta   90.00
_cell.angle_gamma   90.00
#
_symmetry.space_group_name_H-M   'P 1'
#
loop_
_entity.id
_entity.type
_entity.pdbx_description
1 polymer ?
#
loop_
_entity_poly.entity_id
_entity_poly.type
_entity_poly.pdbx_seq_one_letter_code
_entity_poly.pdbx_strand_id
1 'polypeptide(L)'
;MKTKRVFRKTKRLRPSKCRLSKTALDRLVEEAIVDAYNESEQAMGFYTMIEENLKVPFETEVLGVPVQVTGVDITENNLVVAVCQRKGSRQRLPILELPLPTPRPAGSEWIDAYRYWARGG
;
A
#
# COMPACT_ATOMS: atom_id res chain seq x y z
N MET A 1 -34.98 -35.52 -24.17
CA MET A 1 -34.60 -34.18 -24.72
C MET A 1 -33.60 -33.52 -23.79
N LYS A 2 -32.36 -33.25 -24.25
CA LYS A 2 -31.29 -32.65 -23.44
C LYS A 2 -31.34 -31.12 -23.61
N THR A 3 -31.66 -30.39 -22.55
CA THR A 3 -31.64 -28.92 -22.54
C THR A 3 -30.19 -28.42 -22.42
N LYS A 4 -29.75 -27.62 -23.39
CA LYS A 4 -28.41 -27.03 -23.44
C LYS A 4 -28.33 -25.86 -22.46
N ARG A 5 -27.49 -25.97 -21.43
CA ARG A 5 -27.15 -24.86 -20.53
C ARG A 5 -26.12 -23.97 -21.25
N VAL A 6 -26.52 -22.77 -21.65
CA VAL A 6 -25.61 -21.78 -22.23
C VAL A 6 -24.84 -21.11 -21.09
N PHE A 7 -23.57 -21.46 -20.92
CA PHE A 7 -22.67 -20.74 -20.03
C PHE A 7 -22.28 -19.40 -20.68
N ARG A 8 -22.84 -18.29 -20.18
CA ARG A 8 -22.35 -16.95 -20.50
C ARG A 8 -20.93 -16.81 -19.93
N LYS A 9 -19.94 -16.66 -20.80
CA LYS A 9 -18.55 -16.35 -20.42
C LYS A 9 -18.52 -14.95 -19.78
N THR A 10 -18.34 -14.87 -18.47
CA THR A 10 -17.94 -13.63 -17.81
C THR A 10 -16.51 -13.31 -18.23
N LYS A 11 -16.33 -12.16 -18.89
CA LYS A 11 -15.01 -11.63 -19.24
C LYS A 11 -14.28 -11.40 -17.92
N ARG A 12 -13.28 -12.22 -17.60
CA ARG A 12 -12.38 -11.97 -16.46
C ARG A 12 -11.67 -10.65 -16.75
N LEU A 13 -12.12 -9.57 -16.13
CA LEU A 13 -11.39 -8.30 -16.11
C LEU A 13 -10.06 -8.61 -15.45
N ARG A 14 -8.97 -8.54 -16.23
CA ARG A 14 -7.63 -8.56 -15.67
C ARG A 14 -7.53 -7.27 -14.85
N PRO A 15 -7.26 -7.31 -13.54
CA PRO A 15 -7.03 -6.09 -12.79
C PRO A 15 -5.77 -5.45 -13.37
N SER A 16 -5.96 -4.41 -14.18
CA SER A 16 -4.90 -3.56 -14.67
C SER A 16 -4.17 -3.02 -13.46
N LYS A 17 -2.82 -3.10 -13.45
CA LYS A 17 -2.00 -2.31 -12.52
C LYS A 17 -2.34 -0.84 -12.75
N CYS A 18 -3.32 -0.29 -12.06
CA CYS A 18 -3.55 1.15 -12.03
C CYS A 18 -2.41 1.76 -11.21
N ARG A 19 -1.29 2.04 -11.89
CA ARG A 19 -0.29 2.97 -11.37
C ARG A 19 -0.86 4.37 -11.51
N LEU A 20 -0.73 5.17 -10.47
CA LEU A 20 -1.08 6.58 -10.50
C LEU A 20 -0.18 7.32 -11.49
N SER A 21 -0.69 8.41 -12.07
CA SER A 21 0.11 9.31 -12.89
C SER A 21 1.07 10.12 -12.01
N LYS A 22 2.13 10.68 -12.62
CA LYS A 22 3.09 11.55 -11.92
C LYS A 22 2.37 12.69 -11.19
N THR A 23 1.51 13.42 -11.90
CA THR A 23 0.71 14.52 -11.33
C THR A 23 -0.21 14.09 -10.18
N ALA A 24 -0.75 12.86 -10.21
CA ALA A 24 -1.55 12.36 -9.11
C ALA A 24 -0.68 12.04 -7.88
N LEU A 25 0.52 11.50 -8.10
CA LEU A 25 1.50 11.26 -7.04
C LEU A 25 2.00 12.59 -6.45
N ASP A 26 2.35 13.56 -7.28
CA ASP A 26 2.81 14.89 -6.83
C ASP A 26 1.79 15.54 -5.88
N ARG A 27 0.49 15.47 -6.20
CA ARG A 27 -0.56 15.99 -5.32
C ARG A 27 -0.62 15.30 -3.96
N LEU A 28 -0.48 13.97 -3.94
CA LEU A 28 -0.44 13.21 -2.69
C LEU A 28 0.82 13.53 -1.88
N VAL A 29 1.95 13.77 -2.56
CA VAL A 29 3.19 14.23 -1.91
C VAL A 29 2.96 15.60 -1.28
N GLU A 30 2.47 16.58 -2.06
CA GLU A 30 2.17 17.94 -1.58
C GLU A 30 1.23 17.93 -0.37
N GLU A 31 0.19 17.09 -0.41
CA GLU A 31 -0.75 16.93 0.71
C GLU A 31 -0.06 16.34 1.94
N ALA A 32 0.77 15.30 1.76
CA ALA A 32 1.46 14.64 2.87
C ALA A 32 2.54 15.53 3.52
N ILE A 33 3.09 16.53 2.83
CA ILE A 33 4.22 17.34 3.31
C ILE A 33 3.92 18.83 3.50
N VAL A 34 2.65 19.23 3.47
CA VAL A 34 2.23 20.66 3.48
C VAL A 34 2.85 21.49 4.60
N ASP A 35 3.04 20.90 5.79
CA ASP A 35 3.59 21.56 6.98
C ASP A 35 4.96 21.01 7.40
N ALA A 36 5.68 20.36 6.48
CA ALA A 36 6.98 19.76 6.76
C ALA A 36 8.15 20.65 6.32
N TYR A 37 9.06 20.93 7.24
CA TYR A 37 10.27 21.75 7.06
C TYR A 37 11.53 20.93 6.82
N ASN A 38 11.53 19.64 7.13
CA ASN A 38 12.67 18.73 6.94
C ASN A 38 12.23 17.30 6.57
N GLU A 39 13.15 16.44 6.15
CA GLU A 39 12.84 15.07 5.71
C GLU A 39 12.19 14.20 6.79
N SER A 40 12.53 14.42 8.07
CA SER A 40 11.92 13.72 9.20
C SER A 40 10.43 14.04 9.31
N GLU A 41 10.09 15.33 9.20
CA GLU A 41 8.70 15.79 9.22
C GLU A 41 7.94 15.34 7.97
N GLN A 42 8.60 15.31 6.80
CA GLN A 42 8.00 14.77 5.59
C GLN A 42 7.66 13.28 5.76
N ALA A 43 8.59 12.48 6.29
CA ALA A 43 8.35 11.07 6.58
C ALA A 43 7.22 10.86 7.61
N MET A 44 7.13 11.73 8.62
CA MET A 44 6.03 11.74 9.58
C MET A 44 4.69 12.07 8.90
N GLY A 45 4.65 13.06 8.02
CA GLY A 45 3.44 13.41 7.26
C GLY A 45 2.94 12.24 6.42
N PHE A 46 3.85 11.55 5.71
CA PHE A 46 3.49 10.31 5.01
C PHE A 46 3.02 9.20 5.95
N TYR A 47 3.66 9.03 7.11
CA TYR A 47 3.22 8.07 8.12
C TYR A 47 1.77 8.32 8.52
N THR A 48 1.42 9.57 8.87
CA THR A 48 0.05 9.96 9.22
C THR A 48 -0.93 9.65 8.08
N MET A 49 -0.62 10.06 6.85
CA MET A 49 -1.53 9.81 5.72
C MET A 49 -1.73 8.30 5.46
N ILE A 50 -0.68 7.49 5.60
CA ILE A 50 -0.79 6.03 5.44
C ILE A 50 -1.58 5.42 6.60
N GLU A 51 -1.30 5.81 7.85
CA GLU A 51 -1.97 5.27 9.04
C GLU A 51 -3.48 5.53 9.02
N GLU A 52 -3.89 6.75 8.66
CA GLU A 52 -5.30 7.15 8.67
C GLU A 52 -6.11 6.53 7.52
N ASN A 53 -5.48 6.33 6.35
CA ASN A 53 -6.20 5.97 5.13
C ASN A 53 -6.07 4.49 4.75
N LEU A 54 -4.96 3.82 5.09
CA LEU A 54 -4.73 2.44 4.68
C LEU A 54 -5.71 1.50 5.36
N LYS A 55 -6.54 0.82 4.57
CA LYS A 55 -7.46 -0.19 5.10
C LYS A 55 -6.71 -1.46 5.45
N VAL A 56 -6.61 -1.70 6.76
CA VAL A 56 -6.11 -2.92 7.39
C VAL A 56 -7.25 -3.64 8.15
N PRO A 57 -7.15 -4.96 8.37
CA PRO A 57 -6.09 -5.85 7.90
C PRO A 57 -6.25 -6.25 6.41
N PHE A 58 -5.13 -6.56 5.75
CA PHE A 58 -5.13 -7.22 4.43
C PHE A 58 -4.00 -8.24 4.33
N GLU A 59 -4.19 -9.25 3.47
CA GLU A 59 -3.17 -10.28 3.23
C GLU A 59 -2.27 -9.89 2.06
N THR A 60 -0.99 -10.24 2.17
CA THR A 60 -0.01 -10.13 1.09
C THR A 60 1.04 -11.23 1.21
N GLU A 61 1.91 -11.34 0.22
CA GLU A 61 2.97 -12.34 0.18
C GLU A 61 4.35 -11.66 0.18
N VAL A 62 5.15 -11.97 1.19
CA VAL A 62 6.55 -11.50 1.31
C VAL A 62 7.45 -12.69 1.07
N LEU A 63 8.26 -12.65 -0.02
CA LEU A 63 9.19 -13.73 -0.37
C LEU A 63 8.55 -15.14 -0.45
N GLY A 64 7.35 -15.28 -1.04
CA GLY A 64 6.67 -16.58 -1.09
C GLY A 64 5.82 -16.91 0.14
N VAL A 65 5.85 -16.05 1.15
CA VAL A 65 5.23 -16.32 2.45
C VAL A 65 4.01 -15.42 2.68
N PRO A 66 2.81 -16.00 2.90
CA PRO A 66 1.63 -15.21 3.23
C PRO A 66 1.76 -14.60 4.63
N VAL A 67 1.47 -13.30 4.71
CA VAL A 67 1.46 -12.50 5.93
C VAL A 67 0.23 -11.61 5.95
N GLN A 68 -0.26 -11.28 7.14
CA GLN A 68 -1.34 -10.31 7.30
C GLN A 68 -0.74 -8.96 7.72
N VAL A 69 -0.96 -7.91 6.94
CA VAL A 69 -0.63 -6.54 7.34
C VAL A 69 -1.74 -6.05 8.25
N THR A 70 -1.39 -5.66 9.48
CA THR A 70 -2.36 -5.21 10.50
C THR A 70 -2.27 -3.72 10.81
N GLY A 71 -1.29 -3.03 10.26
CA GLY A 71 -1.09 -1.60 10.44
C GLY A 71 0.25 -1.14 9.86
N VAL A 72 0.56 0.12 10.10
CA VAL A 72 1.88 0.72 9.89
C VAL A 72 2.39 1.30 11.20
N ASP A 73 3.67 1.62 11.24
CA ASP A 73 4.36 2.19 12.39
C ASP A 73 5.58 2.96 11.85
N ILE A 74 6.17 3.84 12.65
CA ILE A 74 7.37 4.60 12.29
C ILE A 74 8.48 4.32 13.30
N THR A 75 9.69 4.07 12.81
CA THR A 75 10.85 3.82 13.69
C THR A 75 11.43 5.13 14.21
N GLU A 76 12.29 5.05 15.23
CA GLU A 76 13.09 6.20 15.72
C GLU A 76 13.92 6.89 14.63
N ASN A 77 14.30 6.16 13.57
CA ASN A 77 15.01 6.69 12.40
C ASN A 77 14.08 7.24 11.30
N ASN A 78 12.82 7.53 11.61
CA ASN A 78 11.80 8.04 10.68
C ASN A 78 11.49 7.15 9.46
N LEU A 79 11.75 5.85 9.58
CA LEU A 79 11.39 4.87 8.56
C LEU A 79 9.98 4.35 8.79
N VAL A 80 9.11 4.51 7.79
CA VAL A 80 7.76 3.94 7.81
C VAL A 80 7.84 2.45 7.52
N VAL A 81 7.25 1.65 8.40
CA VAL A 81 7.26 0.19 8.32
C VAL A 81 5.84 -0.37 8.40
N ALA A 82 5.57 -1.40 7.60
CA ALA A 82 4.38 -2.22 7.73
C ALA A 82 4.52 -3.15 8.93
N VAL A 83 3.44 -3.26 9.72
CA VAL A 83 3.32 -4.25 10.77
C VAL A 83 2.64 -5.48 10.21
N CYS A 84 3.39 -6.58 10.11
CA CYS A 84 2.92 -7.86 9.61
C CYS A 84 2.76 -8.88 10.74
N GLN A 85 1.72 -9.69 10.69
CA GLN A 85 1.49 -10.81 11.59
C GLN A 85 1.48 -12.12 10.82
N ARG A 86 2.11 -13.14 11.39
CA ARG A 86 2.09 -14.52 10.89
C ARG A 86 2.26 -15.49 12.05
N LYS A 87 1.33 -16.45 12.18
CA LYS A 87 1.39 -17.54 13.18
C LYS A 87 1.74 -17.06 14.60
N GLY A 88 1.18 -15.91 15.02
CA GLY A 88 1.43 -15.33 16.35
C GLY A 88 2.72 -14.52 16.48
N SER A 89 3.55 -14.41 15.44
CA SER A 89 4.72 -13.53 15.42
C SER A 89 4.41 -12.21 14.72
N ARG A 90 4.84 -11.10 15.32
CA ARG A 90 4.81 -9.75 14.75
C ARG A 90 6.15 -9.44 14.09
N GLN A 91 6.13 -8.98 12.85
CA GLN A 91 7.29 -8.59 12.06
C GLN A 91 7.10 -7.18 11.50
N ARG A 92 8.19 -6.45 11.29
CA ARG A 92 8.20 -5.12 10.67
C ARG A 92 8.93 -5.22 9.34
N LEU A 93 8.33 -4.67 8.29
CA LEU A 93 8.91 -4.61 6.94
C LEU A 93 8.92 -3.15 6.48
N PRO A 94 10.01 -2.61 5.91
CA PRO A 94 9.98 -1.29 5.31
C PRO A 94 8.82 -1.14 4.34
N ILE A 95 8.03 -0.07 4.46
CA ILE A 95 6.83 0.11 3.63
C ILE A 95 7.18 0.20 2.13
N LEU A 96 8.40 0.65 1.83
CA LEU A 96 8.98 0.69 0.48
C LEU A 96 9.00 -0.70 -0.16
N GLU A 97 9.22 -1.74 0.63
CA GLU A 97 9.33 -3.13 0.19
C GLU A 97 8.02 -3.92 0.31
N LEU A 98 6.97 -3.34 0.93
CA LEU A 98 5.71 -4.04 1.16
C LEU A 98 4.99 -4.46 -0.14
N PRO A 99 4.91 -5.76 -0.48
CA PRO A 99 4.14 -6.17 -1.64
C PRO A 99 2.66 -5.84 -1.40
N LEU A 100 1.98 -5.26 -2.39
CA LEU A 100 0.55 -4.96 -2.31
C LEU A 100 -0.24 -6.04 -3.07
N PRO A 101 -1.31 -6.60 -2.47
CA PRO A 101 -2.11 -7.62 -3.12
C PRO A 101 -2.91 -7.05 -4.30
N THR A 102 -3.55 -7.95 -5.04
CA THR A 102 -4.52 -7.60 -6.08
C THR A 102 -5.84 -8.31 -5.80
N PRO A 103 -6.96 -7.59 -5.58
CA PRO A 103 -7.10 -6.13 -5.62
C PRO A 103 -6.32 -5.43 -4.49
N ARG A 104 -5.96 -4.17 -4.74
CA ARG A 104 -5.26 -3.35 -3.75
C ARG A 104 -6.22 -2.92 -2.62
N PRO A 105 -5.74 -2.82 -1.37
CA PRO A 105 -6.53 -2.24 -0.30
C PRO A 105 -6.72 -0.73 -0.56
N ALA A 106 -7.85 -0.19 -0.11
CA ALA A 106 -8.08 1.26 -0.15
C ALA A 106 -7.04 1.99 0.72
N GLY A 107 -6.63 3.19 0.30
CA GLY A 107 -5.55 3.96 0.93
C GLY A 107 -4.13 3.52 0.53
N SER A 108 -3.98 2.52 -0.35
CA SER A 108 -2.65 2.10 -0.84
C SER A 108 -1.97 3.10 -1.78
N GLU A 109 -2.71 4.09 -2.28
CA GLU A 109 -2.19 5.26 -2.98
C GLU A 109 -1.17 6.05 -2.15
N TRP A 110 -1.33 6.12 -0.83
CA TRP A 110 -0.40 6.80 0.07
C TRP A 110 0.94 6.06 0.17
N ILE A 111 0.92 4.73 0.06
CA ILE A 111 2.15 3.91 -0.04
C ILE A 111 2.84 4.17 -1.39
N ASP A 112 2.08 4.31 -2.48
CA ASP A 112 2.65 4.66 -3.77
C ASP A 112 3.27 6.08 -3.77
N ALA A 113 2.62 7.04 -3.13
CA ALA A 113 3.12 8.41 -2.95
C ALA A 113 4.42 8.44 -2.13
N TYR A 114 4.47 7.74 -1.00
CA TYR A 114 5.70 7.63 -0.20
C TYR A 114 6.86 6.97 -0.98
N ARG A 115 6.58 5.91 -1.75
CA ARG A 115 7.57 5.27 -2.63
C ARG A 115 8.09 6.18 -3.72
N TYR A 116 7.23 7.05 -4.24
CA TYR A 116 7.56 8.02 -5.27
C TYR A 116 8.44 9.14 -4.70
N TRP A 117 8.03 9.73 -3.57
CA TRP A 117 8.82 10.72 -2.83
C TRP A 117 10.20 10.20 -2.45
N ALA A 118 10.29 8.98 -1.89
CA ALA A 118 11.56 8.37 -1.49
C ALA A 118 12.54 8.11 -2.65
N ARG A 119 12.09 8.21 -3.91
CA ARG A 119 12.92 8.07 -5.12
C ARG A 119 13.29 9.41 -5.75
N GLY A 120 12.87 10.53 -5.16
CA GLY A 120 13.15 11.87 -5.66
C GLY A 120 12.14 12.43 -6.68
N GLY A 121 10.96 11.80 -6.84
CA GLY A 121 9.88 12.29 -7.72
C GLY A 121 9.98 11.84 -9.18
#